data_AF-A0A9N9BGZ1-F1
#
_entry.id   AF-A0A9N9BGZ1-F1
#
_cell.length_a   1.000
_cell.length_b   1.000
_cell.length_c   1.000
_cell.angle_alpha   90.00
_cell.angle_beta   90.00
_cell.angle_gamma   90.00
#
_symmetry.space_group_name_H-M   'P 1'
#
loop_
_entity.id
_entity.type
_entity.pdbx_description
1 polymer ?
#
loop_
_entity_poly.entity_id
_entity_poly.type
_entity_poly.pdbx_seq_one_letter_code
_entity_poly.pdbx_strand_id
1 'polypeptide(L)'
;MSSINLQERQELIQTYDNQLKEYYKNFEKLLSELSWDIETLRIHEQESKSSITCPFNAAHKVPTKSYEKHYKRCELKYHGITECGKRKRLPSSTFFYENSPCVITLVKDYVKESQKNVKDESMNIGVGQSLTVSQRLEAYEREIEISNQIREENQKQKRDEYQNFDEVWKAVQKKKGENQGQKSHTELLAEKRDYKRRRKSYRAKNIKITQRTPTQGSHSGIYGRFQIVVGI
;
A
#
# COMPACT_ATOMS: atom_id res chain seq x y z
N MET A 1 -27.01 43.70 -57.72
CA MET A 1 -26.05 42.61 -57.53
C MET A 1 -24.67 43.21 -57.62
N SER A 2 -23.98 43.33 -56.48
CA SER A 2 -22.68 44.00 -56.38
C SER A 2 -21.62 43.18 -57.13
N SER A 3 -21.08 43.76 -58.19
CA SER A 3 -19.89 43.25 -58.88
C SER A 3 -18.70 43.42 -57.94
N ILE A 4 -18.40 42.38 -57.17
CA ILE A 4 -17.19 42.34 -56.36
C ILE A 4 -16.00 42.54 -57.30
N ASN A 5 -15.25 43.62 -57.07
CA ASN A 5 -14.09 44.01 -57.85
C ASN A 5 -13.06 42.88 -57.82
N LEU A 6 -12.72 42.33 -58.99
CA LEU A 6 -11.83 41.17 -59.13
C LEU A 6 -10.45 41.46 -58.50
N GLN A 7 -10.02 42.72 -58.54
CA GLN A 7 -8.76 43.20 -57.99
C GLN A 7 -8.75 43.12 -56.46
N GLU A 8 -9.79 43.66 -55.81
CA GLU A 8 -9.95 43.63 -54.34
C GLU A 8 -9.99 42.19 -53.83
N ARG A 9 -10.62 41.28 -54.58
CA ARG A 9 -10.64 39.85 -54.25
C ARG A 9 -9.24 39.22 -54.32
N GLN A 10 -8.44 39.58 -55.31
CA GLN A 10 -7.07 39.08 -55.45
C GLN A 10 -6.17 39.60 -54.33
N GLU A 11 -6.30 40.87 -53.96
CA GLU A 11 -5.59 41.46 -52.83
C GLU A 11 -5.97 40.76 -51.51
N LEU A 12 -7.25 40.50 -51.29
CA LEU A 12 -7.73 39.75 -50.12
C LEU A 12 -7.11 38.35 -50.05
N ILE A 13 -7.08 37.60 -51.16
CA ILE A 13 -6.44 36.28 -51.21
C ILE A 13 -4.94 36.39 -50.87
N GLN A 14 -4.24 37.37 -51.44
CA GLN A 14 -2.82 37.58 -51.14
C GLN A 14 -2.58 37.93 -49.66
N THR A 15 -3.46 38.71 -49.05
CA THR A 15 -3.36 39.02 -47.61
C THR A 15 -3.52 37.77 -46.75
N TYR A 16 -4.48 36.90 -47.08
CA TYR A 16 -4.66 35.64 -46.37
C TYR A 16 -3.48 34.68 -46.56
N ASP A 17 -2.94 34.58 -47.77
CA ASP A 17 -1.74 33.76 -48.04
C ASP A 17 -0.54 34.26 -47.24
N ASN A 18 -0.37 35.58 -47.11
CA ASN A 18 0.69 36.16 -46.31
C ASN A 18 0.49 35.89 -44.82
N GLN A 19 -0.74 36.03 -44.31
CA GLN A 19 -1.08 35.69 -42.93
C GLN A 19 -0.82 34.21 -42.63
N LEU A 20 -1.24 33.30 -43.52
CA LEU A 20 -0.97 31.87 -43.37
C LEU A 20 0.53 31.60 -43.27
N LYS A 21 1.34 32.21 -44.14
CA LYS A 21 2.81 32.07 -44.10
C LYS A 21 3.40 32.59 -42.79
N GLU A 22 2.90 33.69 -42.24
CA GLU A 22 3.34 34.18 -40.93
C GLU A 22 2.95 33.23 -39.80
N TYR A 23 1.74 32.70 -39.81
CA TYR A 23 1.29 31.70 -38.83
C TYR A 23 2.13 30.43 -38.90
N TYR A 24 2.43 29.90 -40.09
CA TYR A 24 3.31 28.74 -40.24
C TYR A 24 4.70 29.00 -39.68
N LYS A 25 5.31 30.17 -39.95
CA LYS A 25 6.61 30.53 -39.37
C LYS A 25 6.56 30.64 -37.84
N ASN A 26 5.50 31.21 -37.29
CA ASN A 26 5.34 31.31 -35.84
C ASN A 26 5.13 29.93 -35.20
N PHE A 27 4.39 29.05 -35.88
CA PHE A 27 4.18 27.68 -35.45
C PHE A 27 5.49 26.86 -35.47
N GLU A 28 6.29 26.97 -36.54
CA GLU A 28 7.62 26.33 -36.62
C GLU A 28 8.56 26.82 -35.52
N LYS A 29 8.56 28.13 -35.21
CA LYS A 29 9.34 28.67 -34.09
C LYS A 29 8.91 28.05 -32.76
N LEU A 30 7.61 28.01 -32.46
CA LEU A 30 7.08 27.40 -31.24
C LEU A 30 7.43 25.91 -31.14
N LEU A 31 7.35 25.18 -32.25
CA LEU A 31 7.75 23.77 -32.28
C LEU A 31 9.24 23.59 -32.03
N SER A 32 10.09 24.47 -32.58
CA SER A 32 11.52 24.44 -32.33
C SER A 32 11.88 24.74 -30.87
N GLU A 33 11.16 25.65 -30.21
CA GLU A 33 11.31 25.93 -28.78
C GLU A 33 10.94 24.71 -27.91
N LEU A 34 9.91 23.97 -28.35
CA LEU A 34 9.45 22.74 -27.68
C LEU A 34 10.23 21.49 -28.11
N SER A 35 11.22 21.61 -29.00
CA SER A 35 11.97 20.49 -29.59
C SER A 35 11.08 19.43 -30.25
N TRP A 36 9.96 19.86 -30.85
CA TRP A 36 9.00 19.01 -31.54
C TRP A 36 9.03 19.23 -33.04
N ASP A 37 8.67 18.20 -33.80
CA ASP A 37 8.62 18.24 -35.26
C ASP A 37 7.20 17.94 -35.76
N ILE A 38 6.76 18.61 -36.81
CA ILE A 38 5.40 18.52 -37.37
C ILE A 38 5.09 17.08 -37.78
N GLU A 39 6.06 16.40 -38.41
CA GLU A 39 5.89 15.02 -38.85
C GLU A 39 5.77 14.06 -37.66
N THR A 40 6.52 14.29 -36.58
CA THR A 40 6.42 13.46 -35.37
C THR A 40 5.05 13.60 -34.71
N LEU A 41 4.48 14.81 -34.67
CA LEU A 41 3.14 15.06 -34.14
C LEU A 41 2.07 14.39 -35.00
N ARG A 42 2.22 14.43 -36.32
CA ARG A 42 1.31 13.79 -37.27
C ARG A 42 1.33 12.26 -37.14
N ILE A 43 2.51 11.66 -37.00
CA ILE A 43 2.66 10.22 -36.74
C ILE A 43 1.98 9.87 -35.41
N HIS A 44 2.24 10.64 -34.35
CA HIS A 44 1.67 10.38 -33.03
C HIS A 44 0.14 10.53 -33.00
N GLU A 45 -0.40 11.45 -33.79
CA GLU A 45 -1.84 11.59 -34.01
C GLU A 45 -2.42 10.38 -34.76
N GLN A 46 -1.77 9.92 -35.83
CA GLN A 46 -2.18 8.72 -36.57
C GLN A 46 -2.12 7.46 -35.70
N GLU A 47 -1.07 7.28 -34.91
CA GLU A 47 -0.94 6.19 -33.94
C GLU A 47 -2.00 6.26 -32.84
N SER A 48 -2.40 7.46 -32.42
CA SER A 48 -3.47 7.60 -31.44
C SER A 48 -4.84 7.21 -32.00
N LYS A 49 -5.05 7.41 -33.31
CA LYS A 49 -6.29 7.06 -34.02
C LYS A 49 -6.27 5.63 -34.57
N SER A 50 -5.12 4.96 -34.61
CA SER A 50 -5.02 3.60 -35.10
C SER A 50 -5.69 2.63 -34.12
N SER A 51 -6.63 1.86 -34.66
CA SER A 51 -7.38 0.84 -33.92
C SER A 51 -7.15 -0.52 -34.54
N ILE A 52 -6.99 -1.52 -33.69
CA ILE A 52 -6.76 -2.92 -34.06
C ILE A 52 -7.99 -3.72 -33.63
N THR A 53 -8.38 -4.70 -34.44
CA THR A 53 -9.45 -5.65 -34.13
C THR A 53 -8.95 -6.76 -33.21
N CYS A 54 -9.72 -7.10 -32.18
CA CYS A 54 -9.35 -8.16 -31.24
C CYS A 54 -9.49 -9.55 -31.89
N PRO A 55 -8.52 -10.48 -31.72
CA PRO A 55 -8.63 -11.85 -32.20
C PRO A 55 -9.75 -12.67 -31.55
N PHE A 56 -10.08 -12.39 -30.29
CA PHE A 56 -11.08 -13.14 -29.52
C PHE A 56 -12.52 -12.66 -29.71
N ASN A 57 -12.70 -11.45 -30.26
CA ASN A 57 -14.02 -10.91 -30.60
C ASN A 57 -13.90 -9.89 -31.73
N ALA A 58 -14.42 -10.25 -32.90
CA ALA A 58 -14.41 -9.40 -34.09
C ALA A 58 -15.18 -8.08 -33.92
N ALA A 59 -16.10 -7.98 -32.96
CA ALA A 59 -16.80 -6.75 -32.64
C ALA A 59 -15.95 -5.73 -31.87
N HIS A 60 -14.82 -6.15 -31.27
CA HIS A 60 -13.95 -5.25 -30.52
C HIS A 60 -12.93 -4.57 -31.44
N LYS A 61 -13.02 -3.25 -31.54
CA LYS A 61 -11.98 -2.37 -32.11
C LYS A 61 -11.35 -1.56 -30.99
N VAL A 62 -10.03 -1.66 -30.84
CA VAL A 62 -9.31 -1.13 -29.68
C VAL A 62 -8.11 -0.31 -30.13
N PRO A 63 -7.87 0.88 -29.55
CA PRO A 63 -6.67 1.65 -29.85
C PRO A 63 -5.38 0.89 -29.54
N THR A 64 -4.37 1.03 -30.40
CA THR A 64 -3.04 0.41 -30.25
C THR A 64 -2.46 0.55 -28.85
N LYS A 65 -2.50 1.76 -28.28
CA LYS A 65 -1.99 2.10 -26.93
C LYS A 65 -2.62 1.27 -25.80
N SER A 66 -3.84 0.78 -26.00
CA SER A 66 -4.59 0.00 -25.01
C SER A 66 -4.78 -1.47 -25.39
N TYR A 67 -4.28 -1.87 -26.55
CA TYR A 67 -4.45 -3.21 -27.11
C TYR A 67 -3.93 -4.30 -26.17
N GLU A 68 -2.73 -4.16 -25.59
CA GLU A 68 -2.18 -5.18 -24.71
C GLU A 68 -3.03 -5.43 -23.45
N LYS A 69 -3.54 -4.34 -22.84
CA LYS A 69 -4.40 -4.41 -21.66
C LYS A 69 -5.75 -5.06 -22.01
N HIS A 70 -6.27 -4.73 -23.19
CA HIS A 70 -7.48 -5.36 -23.72
C HIS A 70 -7.26 -6.83 -24.02
N TYR A 71 -6.19 -7.19 -24.72
CA TYR A 71 -5.86 -8.55 -25.15
C TYR A 71 -5.90 -9.50 -23.95
N LYS A 72 -5.17 -9.19 -22.87
CA LYS A 72 -5.15 -10.00 -21.64
C LYS A 72 -6.54 -10.17 -21.03
N ARG A 73 -7.35 -9.10 -20.97
CA ARG A 73 -8.71 -9.18 -20.43
C ARG A 73 -9.66 -9.96 -21.33
N CYS A 74 -9.55 -9.79 -22.64
CA CYS A 74 -10.41 -10.42 -23.62
C CYS A 74 -10.08 -11.90 -23.79
N GLU A 75 -8.80 -12.27 -23.73
CA GLU A 75 -8.30 -13.65 -23.66
C GLU A 75 -8.88 -14.38 -22.45
N LEU A 76 -8.73 -13.81 -21.26
CA LEU A 76 -9.27 -14.38 -20.02
C LEU A 76 -10.80 -14.52 -20.09
N LYS A 77 -11.50 -13.50 -20.61
CA LYS A 77 -12.96 -13.55 -20.80
C LYS A 77 -13.37 -14.63 -21.81
N TYR A 78 -12.62 -14.79 -22.90
CA TYR A 78 -12.86 -15.82 -23.92
C TYR A 78 -12.73 -17.23 -23.34
N HIS A 79 -11.76 -17.45 -22.45
CA HIS A 79 -11.60 -18.69 -21.70
C HIS A 79 -12.58 -18.86 -20.51
N GLY A 80 -13.62 -18.02 -20.41
CA GLY A 80 -14.65 -18.13 -19.37
C GLY A 80 -14.23 -17.56 -18.01
N ILE A 81 -13.06 -16.93 -17.90
CA ILE A 81 -12.60 -16.21 -16.71
C ILE A 81 -13.18 -14.80 -16.77
N THR A 82 -14.51 -14.71 -16.63
CA THR A 82 -15.25 -13.44 -16.58
C THR A 82 -14.89 -12.62 -15.34
N GLU A 83 -14.50 -13.32 -14.28
CA GLU A 83 -14.02 -12.77 -13.04
C GLU A 83 -12.50 -12.81 -12.98
N CYS A 84 -11.86 -11.99 -13.83
CA CYS A 84 -10.73 -11.20 -13.31
C CYS A 84 -11.33 -10.19 -12.32
N GLY A 85 -11.92 -10.71 -11.24
CA GLY A 85 -12.86 -10.01 -10.39
C GLY A 85 -12.26 -8.66 -10.06
N LYS A 86 -13.06 -7.59 -10.19
CA LYS A 86 -12.78 -6.31 -9.52
C LYS A 86 -12.17 -6.72 -8.19
N ARG A 87 -10.87 -6.49 -7.95
CA ARG A 87 -10.25 -6.90 -6.68
C ARG A 87 -11.23 -6.39 -5.64
N LYS A 88 -11.89 -7.30 -4.88
CA LYS A 88 -12.79 -6.85 -3.81
C LYS A 88 -11.98 -5.80 -3.10
N ARG A 89 -12.49 -4.56 -3.02
CA ARG A 89 -11.70 -3.46 -2.44
C ARG A 89 -11.13 -4.04 -1.17
N LEU A 90 -9.79 -4.09 -1.09
CA LEU A 90 -9.20 -4.69 0.08
C LEU A 90 -9.79 -3.94 1.27
N PRO A 91 -10.22 -4.67 2.31
CA PRO A 91 -10.75 -4.01 3.49
C PRO A 91 -9.71 -2.96 3.95
N SER A 92 -10.21 -1.80 4.38
CA SER A 92 -9.35 -0.76 4.96
C SER A 92 -8.51 -1.36 6.09
N SER A 93 -7.36 -0.76 6.42
CA SER A 93 -6.63 -1.13 7.64
C SER A 93 -7.52 -1.12 8.89
N THR A 94 -8.55 -0.27 8.90
CA THR A 94 -9.62 -0.21 9.92
C THR A 94 -10.31 -1.56 10.16
N PHE A 95 -10.45 -2.40 9.13
CA PHE A 95 -11.09 -3.72 9.24
C PHE A 95 -10.38 -4.64 10.24
N PHE A 96 -9.05 -4.55 10.35
CA PHE A 96 -8.30 -5.36 11.29
C PHE A 96 -8.49 -4.94 12.75
N TYR A 97 -8.99 -3.72 12.97
CA TYR A 97 -9.07 -3.09 14.29
C TYR A 97 -10.49 -2.81 14.76
N GLU A 98 -11.52 -3.17 13.97
CA GLU A 98 -12.93 -2.89 14.26
C GLU A 98 -13.36 -3.38 15.65
N ASN A 99 -12.83 -4.52 16.09
CA ASN A 99 -13.12 -5.12 17.40
C ASN A 99 -11.96 -5.02 18.40
N SER A 100 -10.90 -4.28 18.08
CA SER A 100 -9.73 -4.19 18.96
C SER A 100 -10.02 -3.25 20.14
N PRO A 101 -9.97 -3.72 21.40
CA PRO A 101 -10.24 -2.88 22.56
C PRO A 101 -9.16 -1.81 22.79
N CYS A 102 -8.00 -1.96 22.17
CA CYS A 102 -6.85 -1.08 22.37
C CYS A 102 -6.59 -0.13 21.19
N VAL A 103 -7.37 -0.22 20.10
CA VAL A 103 -7.16 0.61 18.91
C VAL A 103 -8.36 1.50 18.68
N ILE A 104 -8.13 2.80 18.83
CA ILE A 104 -9.14 3.84 18.61
C ILE A 104 -8.94 4.38 17.20
N THR A 105 -9.96 4.22 16.36
CA THR A 105 -9.95 4.79 15.01
C THR A 105 -10.36 6.25 15.08
N LEU A 106 -9.43 7.17 14.80
CA LEU A 106 -9.71 8.62 14.73
C LEU A 106 -10.49 9.01 13.45
N VAL A 107 -10.64 8.07 12.51
CA VAL A 107 -11.41 8.23 11.28
C VAL A 107 -12.87 7.84 11.53
N LYS A 108 -13.57 8.59 12.38
CA LYS A 108 -15.04 8.65 12.36
C LYS A 108 -15.47 9.88 11.57
N ASP A 109 -16.69 9.86 11.05
CA ASP A 109 -17.22 10.72 9.97
C ASP A 109 -17.08 12.26 10.11
N TYR A 110 -16.55 12.76 11.24
CA TYR A 110 -16.19 14.16 11.47
C TYR A 110 -15.33 14.77 10.35
N VAL A 111 -14.31 14.06 9.85
CA VAL A 111 -13.44 14.59 8.77
C VAL A 111 -14.20 14.76 7.45
N LYS A 112 -15.25 13.97 7.18
CA LYS A 112 -16.08 14.15 5.98
C LYS A 112 -17.02 15.34 6.12
N GLU A 113 -17.49 15.64 7.33
CA GLU A 113 -18.32 16.82 7.60
C GLU A 113 -17.49 18.11 7.59
N SER A 114 -16.26 18.08 8.13
CA SER A 114 -15.31 19.19 7.99
C SER A 114 -14.96 19.49 6.52
N GLN A 115 -14.95 18.48 5.65
CA GLN A 115 -14.69 18.65 4.22
C GLN A 115 -15.93 18.97 3.38
N LYS A 116 -17.15 18.67 3.89
CA LYS A 116 -18.42 19.06 3.24
C LYS A 116 -18.79 20.51 3.55
N ASN A 117 -18.58 20.97 4.79
CA ASN A 117 -18.86 22.35 5.20
C ASN A 117 -17.84 23.38 4.67
N VAL A 118 -16.78 22.95 3.98
CA VAL A 118 -15.84 23.87 3.27
C VAL A 118 -16.33 24.17 1.85
N LYS A 119 -17.42 23.54 1.37
CA LYS A 119 -17.97 23.85 0.04
C LYS A 119 -18.96 25.01 0.02
N ASP A 120 -19.43 25.47 1.18
CA ASP A 120 -20.34 26.61 1.25
C ASP A 120 -19.62 27.79 1.95
N GLU A 121 -19.24 28.76 1.12
CA GLU A 121 -19.00 30.19 1.41
C GLU A 121 -17.65 30.71 1.95
N SER A 122 -16.62 29.92 2.23
CA SER A 122 -15.28 30.51 2.38
C SER A 122 -14.12 29.59 1.98
N MET A 123 -13.15 30.17 1.27
CA MET A 123 -11.90 29.56 0.78
C MET A 123 -11.99 28.86 -0.58
N ASN A 124 -12.31 29.64 -1.61
CA ASN A 124 -11.76 29.42 -2.95
C ASN A 124 -10.26 29.77 -2.94
N ILE A 125 -9.46 29.02 -2.17
CA ILE A 125 -8.01 29.13 -2.19
C ILE A 125 -7.53 28.32 -3.39
N GLY A 126 -7.15 29.03 -4.46
CA GLY A 126 -6.50 28.43 -5.61
C GLY A 126 -5.28 27.61 -5.19
N VAL A 127 -5.05 26.50 -5.89
CA VAL A 127 -3.87 25.64 -5.74
C VAL A 127 -2.61 26.50 -5.68
N GLY A 128 -2.02 26.62 -4.47
CA GLY A 128 -0.77 27.37 -4.26
C GLY A 128 -0.75 28.42 -3.14
N GLN A 129 -1.85 28.76 -2.47
CA GLN A 129 -1.76 29.66 -1.30
C GLN A 129 -1.59 28.86 0.00
N SER A 130 -0.50 29.12 0.72
CA SER A 130 -0.28 28.56 2.05
C SER A 130 -1.18 29.26 3.07
N LEU A 131 -1.96 28.49 3.84
CA LEU A 131 -2.70 29.00 5.01
C LEU A 131 -1.79 29.86 5.90
N THR A 132 -2.34 30.90 6.51
CA THR A 132 -1.59 31.71 7.47
C THR A 132 -1.22 30.88 8.71
N VAL A 133 -0.22 31.33 9.47
CA VAL A 133 0.20 30.62 10.70
C VAL A 133 -0.97 30.43 11.66
N SER A 134 -1.80 31.47 11.86
CA SER A 134 -3.00 31.41 12.74
C SER A 134 -3.98 30.35 12.28
N GLN A 135 -4.31 30.33 10.98
CA GLN A 135 -5.27 29.37 10.43
C GLN A 135 -4.79 27.92 10.55
N ARG A 136 -3.47 27.69 10.47
CA ARG A 136 -2.89 26.36 10.71
C ARG A 136 -2.95 25.95 12.17
N LEU A 137 -2.73 26.89 13.10
CA LEU A 137 -2.86 26.64 14.53
C LEU A 137 -4.30 26.32 14.91
N GLU A 138 -5.27 27.09 14.41
CA GLU A 138 -6.70 26.86 14.65
C GLU A 138 -7.19 25.52 14.06
N ALA A 139 -6.64 25.10 12.92
CA ALA A 139 -6.91 23.76 12.38
C ALA A 139 -6.36 22.66 13.29
N TYR A 140 -5.13 22.84 13.76
CA TYR A 140 -4.47 21.89 14.67
C TYR A 140 -5.20 21.77 16.02
N GLU A 141 -5.57 22.89 16.64
CA GLU A 141 -6.28 22.90 17.93
C GLU A 141 -7.61 22.15 17.82
N ARG A 142 -8.38 22.38 16.75
CA ARG A 142 -9.63 21.64 16.49
C ARG A 142 -9.39 20.13 16.32
N GLU A 143 -8.34 19.72 15.61
CA GLU A 143 -7.99 18.30 15.46
C GLU A 143 -7.63 17.63 16.80
N ILE A 144 -6.95 18.37 17.69
CA ILE A 144 -6.60 17.92 19.03
C ILE A 144 -7.84 17.77 19.91
N GLU A 145 -8.74 18.75 19.90
CA GLU A 145 -10.01 18.68 20.64
C GLU A 145 -10.84 17.47 20.24
N ILE A 146 -11.02 17.26 18.93
CA ILE A 146 -11.74 16.10 18.39
C ILE A 146 -11.05 14.80 18.83
N SER A 147 -9.72 14.74 18.77
CA SER A 147 -8.96 13.56 19.17
C SER A 147 -9.12 13.23 20.66
N ASN A 148 -9.15 14.25 21.52
CA ASN A 148 -9.36 14.09 22.95
C ASN A 148 -10.78 13.60 23.26
N GLN A 149 -11.79 14.19 22.63
CA GLN A 149 -13.18 13.76 22.76
C GLN A 149 -13.37 12.29 22.37
N ILE A 150 -12.79 11.87 21.24
CA ILE A 150 -12.84 10.46 20.81
C ILE A 150 -12.18 9.54 21.84
N ARG A 151 -11.07 9.95 22.46
CA ARG A 151 -10.38 9.15 23.49
C ARG A 151 -11.23 8.99 24.73
N GLU A 152 -11.91 10.05 25.18
CA GLU A 152 -12.80 10.03 26.34
C GLU A 152 -14.02 9.12 26.10
N GLU A 153 -14.69 9.27 24.95
CA GLU A 153 -15.85 8.43 24.58
C GLU A 153 -15.49 6.94 24.48
N ASN A 154 -14.29 6.63 23.99
CA ASN A 154 -13.81 5.25 23.83
C ASN A 154 -13.02 4.74 25.03
N GLN A 155 -12.95 5.51 26.13
CA GLN A 155 -12.31 5.10 27.37
C GLN A 155 -13.17 4.04 28.07
N LYS A 156 -13.12 2.80 27.58
CA LYS A 156 -13.62 1.66 28.35
C LYS A 156 -12.81 1.58 29.64
N GLN A 157 -13.50 1.44 30.78
CA GLN A 157 -12.84 1.10 32.04
C GLN A 157 -11.95 -0.11 31.78
N LYS A 158 -10.65 0.00 32.08
CA LYS A 158 -9.74 -1.15 32.13
C LYS A 158 -10.34 -2.11 33.14
N ARG A 159 -11.09 -3.12 32.69
CA ARG A 159 -11.38 -4.27 33.55
C ARG A 159 -10.05 -4.97 33.69
N ASP A 160 -9.44 -4.88 34.85
CA ASP A 160 -8.34 -5.77 35.20
C ASP A 160 -8.91 -7.19 35.17
N GLU A 161 -8.75 -7.88 34.04
CA GLU A 161 -9.10 -9.30 33.88
C GLU A 161 -8.40 -10.20 34.91
N TYR A 162 -7.40 -9.65 35.61
CA TYR A 162 -6.51 -10.34 36.54
C TYR A 162 -6.65 -9.88 38.00
N GLN A 163 -7.81 -9.39 38.43
CA GLN A 163 -8.04 -8.99 39.84
C GLN A 163 -7.68 -10.10 40.85
N ASN A 164 -7.76 -11.38 40.45
CA ASN A 164 -7.50 -12.53 41.32
C ASN A 164 -6.30 -13.39 40.91
N PHE A 165 -5.35 -12.85 40.13
CA PHE A 165 -4.20 -13.63 39.63
C PHE A 165 -3.40 -14.29 40.76
N ASP A 166 -3.16 -13.56 41.85
CA ASP A 166 -2.41 -14.06 43.00
C ASP A 166 -3.12 -15.21 43.73
N GLU A 167 -4.45 -15.17 43.82
CA GLU A 167 -5.23 -16.25 44.45
C GLU A 167 -5.22 -17.51 43.58
N VAL A 168 -5.38 -17.36 42.26
CA VAL A 168 -5.31 -18.47 41.30
C VAL A 168 -3.92 -19.08 41.31
N TRP A 169 -2.86 -18.27 41.34
CA TRP A 169 -1.48 -18.75 41.39
C TRP A 169 -1.18 -19.52 42.68
N LYS A 170 -1.62 -19.00 43.83
CA LYS A 170 -1.51 -19.70 45.13
C LYS A 170 -2.25 -21.04 45.12
N ALA A 171 -3.44 -21.10 44.52
CA ALA A 171 -4.20 -22.35 44.40
C ALA A 171 -3.49 -23.40 43.53
N VAL A 172 -2.86 -22.98 42.42
CA VAL A 172 -2.07 -23.88 41.54
C VAL A 172 -0.82 -24.40 42.26
N GLN A 173 -0.14 -23.56 43.04
CA GLN A 173 1.03 -23.98 43.82
C GLN A 173 0.66 -25.00 44.91
N LYS A 174 -0.46 -24.80 45.62
CA LYS A 174 -0.96 -25.77 46.61
C LYS A 174 -1.27 -27.13 45.96
N LYS A 175 -1.98 -27.14 44.82
CA LYS A 175 -2.26 -28.37 44.07
C LYS A 175 -1.00 -29.08 43.56
N LYS A 176 0.06 -28.33 43.24
CA LYS A 176 1.37 -28.91 42.88
C LYS A 176 2.10 -29.53 44.08
N GLY A 177 1.90 -29.03 45.29
CA GLY A 177 2.44 -29.63 46.51
C GLY A 177 1.73 -30.93 46.89
N GLU A 178 0.41 -30.97 46.72
CA GLU A 178 -0.44 -32.12 47.06
C GLU A 178 -0.24 -33.31 46.09
N ASN A 179 -0.08 -33.04 44.78
CA ASN A 179 0.13 -34.07 43.75
C ASN A 179 1.59 -34.54 43.60
N GLN A 180 2.50 -34.20 44.52
CA GLN A 180 3.86 -34.75 44.54
C GLN A 180 3.93 -36.17 45.11
N GLY A 181 2.86 -36.64 45.77
CA GLY A 181 2.74 -37.99 46.29
C GLY A 181 2.41 -39.01 45.20
N GLN A 182 3.44 -39.68 44.67
CA GLN A 182 3.39 -40.91 43.87
C GLN A 182 2.73 -40.81 42.48
N LYS A 183 3.57 -40.55 41.46
CA LYS A 183 3.21 -40.76 40.05
C LYS A 183 2.68 -42.18 39.82
N SER A 184 1.57 -42.31 39.13
CA SER A 184 1.01 -43.64 38.82
C SER A 184 1.96 -44.43 37.91
N HIS A 185 1.90 -45.76 37.95
CA HIS A 185 2.73 -46.63 37.10
C HIS A 185 2.62 -46.28 35.61
N THR A 186 1.41 -45.92 35.14
CA THR A 186 1.16 -45.52 33.75
C THR A 186 1.84 -44.20 33.37
N GLU A 187 1.88 -43.26 34.32
CA GLU A 187 2.49 -41.95 34.19
C GLU A 187 4.03 -42.07 34.15
N LEU A 188 4.60 -42.94 34.98
CA LEU A 188 6.02 -43.30 34.94
C LEU A 188 6.41 -43.93 33.59
N LEU A 189 5.56 -44.79 33.03
CA LEU A 189 5.79 -45.36 31.69
C LEU A 189 5.65 -44.31 30.58
N ALA A 190 4.72 -43.36 30.70
CA ALA A 190 4.60 -42.24 29.78
C ALA A 190 5.84 -41.34 29.82
N GLU A 191 6.35 -41.02 31.01
CA GLU A 191 7.56 -40.22 31.21
C GLU A 191 8.80 -40.93 30.65
N LYS A 192 8.95 -42.25 30.88
CA LYS A 192 10.04 -43.05 30.26
C LYS A 192 9.97 -43.02 28.73
N ARG A 193 8.78 -43.07 28.13
CA ARG A 193 8.60 -42.96 26.67
C ARG A 193 8.99 -41.56 26.18
N ASP A 194 8.55 -40.53 26.89
CA ASP A 194 8.85 -39.14 26.57
C ASP A 194 10.35 -38.84 26.67
N TYR A 195 11.01 -39.32 27.72
CA TYR A 195 12.46 -39.22 27.90
C TYR A 195 13.22 -39.93 26.78
N LYS A 196 12.80 -41.14 26.37
CA LYS A 196 13.39 -41.86 25.22
C LYS A 196 13.22 -41.08 23.91
N ARG A 197 12.04 -40.47 23.67
CA ARG A 197 11.78 -39.63 22.48
C ARG A 197 12.70 -38.41 22.46
N ARG A 198 12.76 -37.65 23.56
CA ARG A 198 13.64 -36.49 23.71
C ARG A 198 15.11 -36.84 23.48
N ARG A 199 15.59 -37.95 24.07
CA ARG A 199 16.98 -38.41 23.90
C ARG A 199 17.33 -38.76 22.45
N LYS A 200 16.41 -39.36 21.69
CA LYS A 200 16.60 -39.59 20.24
C LYS A 200 16.71 -38.27 19.46
N SER A 201 15.86 -37.28 19.76
CA SER A 201 15.94 -35.96 19.13
C SER A 201 17.25 -35.22 19.42
N TYR A 202 17.75 -35.28 20.66
CA TYR A 202 19.05 -34.69 21.01
C TYR A 202 20.22 -35.41 20.32
N ARG A 203 20.17 -36.75 20.19
CA ARG A 203 21.19 -37.52 19.46
C ARG A 203 21.26 -37.15 17.98
N ALA A 204 20.11 -37.00 17.31
CA ALA A 204 20.07 -36.63 15.89
C ALA A 204 20.49 -35.17 15.64
N LYS A 205 20.20 -34.25 16.57
CA LYS A 205 20.60 -32.83 16.46
C LYS A 205 22.09 -32.62 16.74
N ASN A 206 22.68 -33.33 17.71
CA ASN A 206 24.12 -33.18 18.00
C ASN A 206 25.04 -33.69 16.88
N ILE A 207 24.62 -34.72 16.11
CA ILE A 207 25.40 -35.23 14.98
C ILE A 207 25.60 -34.16 13.89
N LYS A 208 24.60 -33.31 13.64
CA LYS A 208 24.68 -32.19 12.68
C LYS A 208 25.46 -30.98 13.22
N ILE A 209 25.59 -30.85 14.54
CA ILE A 209 26.34 -29.75 15.18
C ILE A 209 27.84 -30.05 15.24
N THR A 210 28.23 -31.33 15.39
CA THR A 210 29.64 -31.75 15.46
C THR A 210 30.31 -31.91 14.10
N GLN A 211 29.55 -32.05 13.01
CA GLN A 211 30.08 -32.05 11.65
C GLN A 211 30.25 -30.61 11.16
N ARG A 212 31.29 -29.92 11.64
CA ARG A 212 31.68 -28.61 11.08
C ARG A 212 32.28 -28.83 9.68
N THR A 213 31.80 -28.09 8.68
CA THR A 213 32.45 -28.07 7.38
C THR A 213 33.82 -27.37 7.50
N PRO A 214 34.84 -27.74 6.70
CA PRO A 214 36.20 -27.19 6.80
C PRO A 214 36.26 -25.65 6.77
N THR A 215 35.32 -25.02 6.08
CA THR A 215 35.17 -23.56 5.96
C THR A 215 34.80 -22.84 7.27
N GLN A 216 34.28 -23.55 8.27
CA GLN A 216 33.92 -22.97 9.58
C GLN A 216 35.10 -22.96 10.58
N GLY A 217 36.21 -23.66 10.28
CA GLY A 217 37.39 -23.74 11.16
C GLY A 217 38.32 -22.53 11.09
N SER A 218 38.27 -21.76 9.99
CA SER A 218 39.16 -20.60 9.77
C SER A 218 38.73 -19.34 10.50
N HIS A 219 37.46 -19.23 10.93
CA HIS A 219 36.96 -18.04 11.65
C HIS A 219 37.20 -18.07 13.16
N SER A 220 37.49 -19.22 13.77
CA SER A 220 37.61 -19.36 15.24
C SER A 220 39.02 -19.14 15.81
N GLY A 221 40.02 -18.81 14.97
CA GLY A 221 41.42 -18.67 15.39
C GLY A 221 41.81 -17.36 16.08
N ILE A 222 40.91 -16.37 16.17
CA ILE A 222 41.31 -15.00 16.58
C ILE A 222 40.85 -14.62 18.01
N TYR A 223 39.89 -15.32 18.62
CA TYR A 223 39.40 -14.93 19.95
C TYR A 223 39.20 -16.14 20.86
N GLY A 224 40.11 -16.33 21.82
CA GLY A 224 39.95 -17.42 22.78
C GLY A 224 41.04 -17.56 23.85
N ARG A 225 41.63 -16.45 24.33
CA ARG A 225 42.44 -16.48 25.55
C ARG A 225 41.75 -15.66 26.64
N PHE A 226 40.87 -16.32 27.40
CA PHE A 226 40.47 -15.87 28.73
C PHE A 226 40.41 -17.08 29.65
N GLN A 227 41.42 -17.18 30.53
CA GLN A 227 41.44 -18.06 31.68
C GLN A 227 40.37 -17.60 32.68
N ILE A 228 39.57 -18.53 33.19
CA ILE A 228 38.80 -18.32 34.42
C ILE A 228 39.42 -19.24 35.48
N VAL A 229 40.06 -18.60 36.44
CA VAL A 229 40.49 -19.17 37.72
C VAL A 229 39.24 -19.34 38.57
N VAL A 230 39.02 -20.53 39.14
CA VAL A 230 38.04 -20.75 40.21
C VAL A 230 38.80 -21.21 41.44
N GLY A 231 38.78 -20.36 42.47
CA GLY A 231 39.36 -20.63 43.78
C GLY A 231 38.57 -21.68 44.56
N ILE A 232 39.30 -22.37 45.44
CA ILE A 232 38.82 -23.28 46.48
C ILE A 232 38.26 -22.47 47.64
#